data_AF-A0A3B0YHS7-F1
#
_entry.id   AF-A0A3B0YHS7-F1
#
_cell.length_a   1.000
_cell.length_b   1.000
_cell.length_c   1.000
_cell.angle_alpha   90.00
_cell.angle_beta   90.00
_cell.angle_gamma   90.00
#
_symmetry.space_group_name_H-M   'P 1'
#
loop_
_entity.id
_entity.type
_entity.pdbx_description
1 polymer ?
#
loop_
_entity_poly.entity_id
_entity_poly.type
_entity_poly.pdbx_seq_one_letter_code
_entity_poly.pdbx_strand_id
1 'polypeptide(L)'
;MSAKDMFYSEGKEFSRAEKRVYAREELVYNVTEDILIALEDLDVSKKELARRLGKSRSFVTQMLSGARNMTLGSLSDICGALGVKPAVSLTIERAEAKEDFLWVNENIAVKENRGDLIQQSENVFDCCNLPEWEKVQTAA
;
A
#
# COMPACT_ATOMS: atom_id res chain seq x y z
N MET A 1 1.27 9.77 16.31
CA MET A 1 0.59 10.75 15.43
C MET A 1 1.39 10.80 14.14
N SER A 2 0.79 10.48 12.99
CA SER A 2 1.51 10.61 11.73
C SER A 2 1.57 12.08 11.32
N ALA A 3 2.68 12.54 10.75
CA ALA A 3 2.79 13.91 10.23
C ALA A 3 1.67 14.23 9.22
N LYS A 4 1.16 13.21 8.53
CA LYS A 4 0.02 13.31 7.63
C LYS A 4 -1.23 13.88 8.32
N ASP A 5 -1.51 13.47 9.54
CA ASP A 5 -2.72 13.84 10.29
C ASP A 5 -2.65 15.30 10.79
N MET A 6 -1.46 15.89 10.85
CA MET A 6 -1.24 17.27 11.30
C MET A 6 -1.41 18.31 10.18
N PHE A 7 -1.10 17.96 8.94
CA PHE A 7 -1.04 18.92 7.81
C PHE A 7 -2.14 18.76 6.78
N TYR A 8 -2.91 17.67 6.85
CA TYR A 8 -3.96 17.38 5.86
C TYR A 8 -5.28 17.04 6.55
N SER A 9 -6.38 17.47 5.93
CA SER A 9 -7.72 17.12 6.35
C SER A 9 -7.94 15.60 6.29
N GLU A 10 -8.70 15.09 7.25
CA GLU A 10 -9.18 13.70 7.23
C GLU A 10 -9.85 13.40 5.88
N GLY A 11 -9.45 12.28 5.25
CA GLY A 11 -9.98 11.86 3.95
C GLY A 11 -9.25 12.40 2.71
N LYS A 12 -8.12 13.11 2.86
CA LYS A 12 -7.30 13.45 1.69
C LYS A 12 -6.73 12.18 1.05
N GLU A 13 -7.13 11.94 -0.19
CA GLU A 13 -6.53 10.91 -1.04
C GLU A 13 -5.20 11.37 -1.60
N PHE A 14 -4.17 10.55 -1.42
CA PHE A 14 -2.82 10.79 -1.93
C PHE A 14 -2.56 9.88 -3.12
N SER A 15 -1.90 10.42 -4.13
CA SER A 15 -1.39 9.62 -5.25
C SER A 15 -0.38 8.57 -4.76
N ARG A 16 -0.14 7.54 -5.58
CA ARG A 16 0.87 6.51 -5.28
C ARG A 16 2.27 7.11 -5.11
N ALA A 17 2.60 8.15 -5.87
CA ALA A 17 3.88 8.85 -5.79
C ALA A 17 4.03 9.59 -4.46
N GLU A 18 2.99 10.31 -4.02
CA GLU A 18 2.99 11.00 -2.73
C GLU A 18 3.09 10.00 -1.57
N LYS A 19 2.27 8.94 -1.57
CA LYS A 19 2.33 7.88 -0.53
C LYS A 19 3.73 7.32 -0.36
N ARG A 20 4.43 7.07 -1.48
CA ARG A 20 5.83 6.60 -1.47
C ARG A 20 6.79 7.61 -0.85
N VAL A 21 6.64 8.90 -1.16
CA VAL A 21 7.48 9.95 -0.58
C VAL A 21 7.22 10.05 0.92
N TYR A 22 5.96 10.12 1.35
CA TYR A 22 5.63 10.15 2.78
C TYR A 22 6.23 8.99 3.55
N ALA A 23 6.03 7.75 3.08
CA ALA A 23 6.58 6.57 3.74
C ALA A 23 8.11 6.63 3.89
N ARG A 24 8.81 7.20 2.91
CA ARG A 24 10.26 7.40 2.97
C ARG A 24 10.64 8.46 3.99
N GLU A 25 10.01 9.63 3.94
CA GLU A 25 10.34 10.74 4.85
C GLU A 25 9.99 10.39 6.30
N GLU A 26 8.88 9.67 6.52
CA GLU A 26 8.48 9.17 7.84
C GLU A 26 9.52 8.21 8.41
N LEU A 27 10.02 7.25 7.62
CA LEU A 27 11.06 6.33 8.06
C LEU A 27 12.37 7.07 8.40
N VAL A 28 12.81 7.99 7.54
CA VAL A 28 14.05 8.76 7.76
C VAL A 28 13.92 9.62 9.01
N TYR A 29 12.76 10.26 9.22
CA TYR A 29 12.47 11.06 10.40
C TYR A 29 12.52 10.21 11.67
N ASN A 30 11.73 9.13 11.74
CA ASN A 30 11.63 8.28 12.92
C ASN A 30 12.99 7.71 13.34
N VAL A 31 13.75 7.17 12.38
CA VAL A 31 15.10 6.63 12.66
C VAL A 31 16.05 7.74 13.14
N THR A 32 15.96 8.95 12.59
CA THR A 32 16.81 10.07 13.02
C THR A 32 16.47 10.50 14.45
N GLU A 33 15.18 10.58 14.78
CA GLU A 33 14.72 10.91 16.13
C GLU A 33 15.15 9.85 17.15
N ASP A 34 15.02 8.56 16.82
CA ASP A 34 15.48 7.47 17.70
C ASP A 34 16.98 7.59 18.01
N ILE A 35 17.80 7.99 17.03
CA ILE A 35 19.23 8.25 17.26
C ILE A 35 19.42 9.48 18.15
N LEU A 36 18.66 10.56 17.95
CA LEU A 36 18.77 11.78 18.76
C LEU A 36 18.38 11.52 20.22
N ILE A 37 17.33 10.73 20.46
CA ILE A 37 16.94 10.29 21.80
C ILE A 37 18.05 9.43 22.41
N ALA A 38 18.59 8.47 21.67
CA ALA A 38 19.71 7.66 22.16
C ALA A 38 20.96 8.49 22.50
N LEU A 39 21.22 9.58 21.76
CA LEU A 39 22.30 10.51 22.09
C LEU A 39 22.03 11.26 23.40
N GLU A 40 20.78 11.67 23.63
CA GLU A 40 20.36 12.35 24.87
C GLU A 40 20.45 11.39 26.07
N ASP A 41 19.88 10.20 25.96
CA ASP A 41 19.89 9.17 27.02
C ASP A 41 21.32 8.75 27.43
N LEU A 42 22.26 8.77 26.48
CA LEU A 42 23.66 8.41 26.70
C LEU A 42 24.56 9.62 27.04
N ASP A 43 24.01 10.84 27.11
CA ASP A 43 24.75 12.10 27.27
C ASP A 43 25.89 12.27 26.23
N VAL A 44 25.63 11.87 24.98
CA VAL A 44 26.59 11.92 23.88
C VAL A 44 26.28 13.11 22.97
N SER A 45 27.17 14.10 22.96
CA SER A 45 27.05 15.21 22.01
C SER A 45 27.31 14.78 20.54
N LYS A 46 26.73 15.50 19.57
CA LYS A 46 27.04 15.32 18.13
C LYS A 46 28.53 15.45 17.79
N LYS A 47 29.28 16.26 18.57
CA LYS A 47 30.74 16.40 18.44
C LYS A 47 31.45 15.12 18.87
N GLU A 48 31.00 14.53 19.98
CA GLU A 48 31.54 13.28 20.50
C GLU A 48 31.21 12.12 19.55
N LEU A 49 29.99 12.02 19.04
CA LEU A 49 29.64 11.02 18.03
C LEU A 49 30.54 11.12 16.79
N ALA A 50 30.79 12.33 16.29
CA ALA A 50 31.70 12.55 15.16
C ALA A 50 33.11 12.02 15.45
N ARG A 51 33.62 12.24 16.67
CA ARG A 51 34.91 11.71 17.13
C ARG A 51 34.92 10.19 17.14
N ARG A 52 33.88 9.55 17.68
CA ARG A 52 33.76 8.08 17.74
C ARG A 52 33.68 7.43 16.35
N LEU A 53 33.04 8.11 15.40
CA LEU A 53 32.93 7.65 14.01
C LEU A 53 34.15 7.98 13.13
N GLY A 54 35.09 8.81 13.62
CA GLY A 54 36.18 9.33 12.78
C GLY A 54 35.69 10.19 11.61
N LYS A 55 34.58 10.93 11.80
CA LYS A 55 33.96 11.78 10.77
C LYS A 55 33.97 13.24 11.19
N SER A 56 33.69 14.13 10.23
CA SER A 56 33.55 15.56 10.52
C SER A 56 32.26 15.85 11.28
N ARG A 57 32.25 16.92 12.10
CA ARG A 57 31.04 17.40 12.77
C ARG A 57 29.94 17.76 11.76
N SER A 58 30.31 18.35 10.63
CA SER A 58 29.37 18.70 9.55
C SER A 58 28.67 17.47 8.98
N PHE A 59 29.42 16.37 8.78
CA PHE A 59 28.86 15.10 8.32
C PHE A 59 27.80 14.58 9.29
N VAL A 60 28.09 14.53 10.59
CA VAL A 60 27.14 14.09 11.61
C VAL A 60 25.91 15.02 11.68
N THR A 61 26.11 16.34 11.63
CA THR A 61 24.99 17.30 11.62
C THR A 61 24.08 17.10 10.41
N GLN A 62 24.64 16.93 9.21
CA GLN A 62 23.85 16.71 7.99
C GLN A 62 23.15 15.34 7.98
N MET A 63 23.76 14.33 8.60
CA MET A 63 23.17 13.01 8.72
C MET A 63 21.99 13.01 9.70
N LEU A 64 22.15 13.71 10.83
CA LEU A 64 21.13 13.82 11.88
C LEU A 64 20.14 14.98 11.67
N SER A 65 20.12 15.62 10.50
CA SER A 65 19.13 16.66 10.20
C SER A 65 17.86 16.10 9.58
N GLY A 66 17.79 14.80 9.31
CA GLY A 66 16.67 14.15 8.62
C GLY A 66 16.54 14.51 7.13
N ALA A 67 17.33 15.46 6.63
CA ALA A 67 17.27 15.92 5.23
C ALA A 67 17.97 14.98 4.25
N ARG A 68 18.85 14.10 4.75
CA ARG A 68 19.54 13.09 3.95
C ARG A 68 19.04 11.71 4.34
N ASN A 69 18.73 10.90 3.34
CA ASN A 69 18.54 9.48 3.53
C ASN A 69 19.88 8.83 3.90
N MET A 70 20.00 8.33 5.14
CA MET A 70 21.18 7.60 5.57
C MET A 70 21.11 6.13 5.11
N THR A 71 22.27 5.49 4.94
CA THR A 71 22.29 4.05 4.64
C THR A 71 22.15 3.23 5.91
N LEU A 72 21.70 1.97 5.79
CA LEU A 72 21.71 1.02 6.90
C LEU A 72 23.13 0.79 7.45
N GLY A 73 24.17 0.92 6.61
CA GLY A 73 25.57 0.88 7.05
C GLY A 73 25.89 2.04 7.99
N SER A 74 25.49 3.27 7.62
CA SER A 74 25.68 4.44 8.50
C SER A 74 24.90 4.32 9.80
N LEU A 75 23.66 3.81 9.77
CA LEU A 75 22.90 3.50 10.98
C LEU A 75 23.66 2.50 11.86
N SER A 76 24.15 1.41 11.27
CA SER A 76 24.92 0.38 12.00
C SER A 76 26.19 0.96 12.64
N ASP A 77 26.93 1.80 11.93
CA ASP A 77 28.14 2.44 12.44
C ASP A 77 27.83 3.37 13.62
N ILE A 78 26.75 4.16 13.53
CA ILE A 78 26.29 5.03 14.61
C ILE A 78 25.92 4.19 15.84
N CYS A 79 25.07 3.17 15.66
CA CYS A 79 24.67 2.30 16.75
C CYS A 79 25.87 1.62 17.41
N GLY A 80 26.84 1.13 16.62
CA GLY A 80 28.10 0.58 17.12
C GLY A 80 28.91 1.59 17.94
N ALA A 81 29.03 2.83 17.47
CA ALA A 81 29.72 3.92 18.19
C ALA A 81 29.00 4.34 19.50
N LEU A 82 27.70 4.08 19.60
CA LEU A 82 26.90 4.33 20.80
C LEU A 82 26.78 3.11 21.71
N GLY A 83 27.21 1.92 21.28
CA GLY A 83 26.99 0.67 22.01
C GLY A 83 25.53 0.20 22.00
N VAL A 84 24.73 0.70 21.05
CA VAL A 84 23.32 0.36 20.85
C VAL A 84 23.21 -0.70 19.77
N LYS A 85 22.25 -1.63 19.90
CA LYS A 85 21.96 -2.62 18.86
C LYS A 85 20.77 -2.14 18.01
N PRO A 86 20.94 -1.93 16.69
CA PRO A 86 19.81 -1.57 15.84
C PRO A 86 18.86 -2.76 15.68
N ALA A 87 17.56 -2.48 15.63
CA ALA A 87 16.52 -3.47 15.35
C ALA A 87 15.59 -2.92 14.26
N VAL A 88 15.38 -3.69 13.20
CA VAL A 88 14.47 -3.34 12.10
C VAL A 88 13.38 -4.41 12.03
N SER A 89 12.12 -3.99 12.14
CA SER A 89 10.96 -4.86 11.96
C SER A 89 10.24 -4.49 10.66
N LEU A 90 9.71 -5.50 9.97
CA LEU A 90 8.92 -5.30 8.76
C LEU A 90 7.47 -5.68 9.08
N THR A 91 6.57 -4.73 8.83
CA THR A 91 5.13 -4.93 8.99
C THR A 91 4.51 -5.12 7.61
N ILE A 92 3.74 -6.19 7.45
CA ILE A 92 2.99 -6.44 6.22
C ILE A 92 1.65 -5.72 6.37
N GLU A 93 1.50 -4.58 5.71
CA GLU A 93 0.21 -3.93 5.53
C GLU A 93 -0.61 -4.74 4.52
N ARG A 94 -1.40 -5.70 5.02
CA ARG A 94 -2.48 -6.25 4.21
C ARG A 94 -3.54 -5.17 4.11
N ALA A 95 -3.73 -4.63 2.92
CA ALA A 95 -4.95 -3.90 2.64
C ALA A 95 -6.09 -4.87 2.93
N GLU A 96 -6.88 -4.58 3.97
CA GLU A 96 -8.21 -5.17 4.08
C GLU A 96 -8.88 -4.86 2.75
N ALA A 97 -9.07 -5.88 1.93
CA ALA A 97 -9.98 -5.75 0.81
C ALA A 97 -11.28 -5.35 1.46
N LYS A 98 -11.69 -4.09 1.31
CA LYS A 98 -13.08 -3.74 1.44
C LYS A 98 -13.76 -4.64 0.43
N GLU A 99 -14.31 -5.75 0.91
CA GLU A 99 -15.28 -6.53 0.17
C GLU A 99 -16.54 -5.66 0.05
N ASP A 100 -16.43 -4.56 -0.71
CA ASP A 100 -17.56 -3.96 -1.40
C ASP A 100 -17.91 -4.88 -2.58
N PHE A 101 -17.99 -6.19 -2.35
CA PHE A 101 -18.79 -7.06 -3.19
C PHE A 101 -20.25 -6.80 -2.81
N LEU A 102 -20.75 -5.64 -3.22
CA LEU A 102 -22.17 -5.42 -3.36
C LEU A 102 -22.62 -6.29 -4.54
N TRP A 103 -22.73 -7.61 -4.31
CA TRP A 103 -23.71 -8.38 -5.06
C TRP A 103 -25.04 -7.76 -4.68
N VAL A 104 -25.46 -6.76 -5.44
CA VAL A 104 -26.84 -6.31 -5.42
C VAL A 104 -27.60 -7.54 -5.90
N ASN A 105 -28.08 -8.33 -4.95
CA ASN A 105 -29.30 -9.08 -5.13
C ASN A 105 -30.39 -8.01 -5.31
N GLU A 106 -30.38 -7.37 -6.49
CA GLU A 106 -31.64 -7.06 -7.09
C GLU A 106 -32.26 -8.44 -7.18
N ASN A 107 -33.31 -8.64 -6.38
CA ASN A 107 -34.40 -9.49 -6.80
C ASN A 107 -34.84 -8.92 -8.15
N ILE A 108 -34.07 -9.22 -9.21
CA ILE A 108 -34.56 -9.23 -10.56
C ILE A 108 -35.63 -10.29 -10.42
N ALA A 109 -36.86 -9.82 -10.23
CA ALA A 109 -38.04 -10.60 -10.53
C ALA A 109 -37.86 -10.93 -12.01
N VAL A 110 -37.13 -12.02 -12.28
CA VAL A 110 -37.12 -12.68 -13.56
C VAL A 110 -38.58 -13.04 -13.71
N LYS A 111 -39.31 -12.23 -14.49
CA LYS A 111 -40.63 -12.62 -14.93
C LYS A 111 -40.42 -13.99 -15.55
N GLU A 112 -40.95 -15.01 -14.89
CA GLU A 112 -41.03 -16.36 -15.42
C GLU A 112 -41.86 -16.26 -16.69
N ASN A 113 -41.17 -16.00 -17.80
CA ASN A 113 -41.62 -16.24 -19.17
C ASN A 113 -40.35 -16.40 -20.01
N ARG A 114 -39.49 -17.36 -19.60
CA ARG A 114 -38.34 -17.79 -20.41
C ARG A 114 -38.76 -18.38 -21.77
N GLY A 115 -40.02 -18.78 -21.94
CA GLY A 115 -40.55 -19.29 -23.20
C GLY A 115 -40.82 -18.19 -24.25
N ASP A 116 -41.22 -17.00 -23.84
CA ASP A 116 -41.78 -15.99 -24.77
C ASP A 116 -40.71 -15.16 -25.50
N LEU A 117 -39.47 -15.14 -24.99
CA LEU A 117 -38.40 -14.30 -25.55
C LEU A 117 -37.57 -15.00 -26.63
N ILE A 118 -37.56 -16.34 -26.66
CA ILE A 118 -36.77 -17.11 -27.63
C ILE A 118 -37.49 -17.20 -28.98
N GLN A 119 -38.82 -17.13 -29.00
CA GLN A 119 -39.65 -17.25 -30.20
C GLN A 119 -39.84 -15.94 -31.01
N GLN A 120 -39.23 -14.81 -30.59
CA GLN A 120 -39.51 -13.51 -31.24
C GLN A 120 -38.72 -13.24 -32.52
N SER A 121 -37.77 -14.11 -32.88
CA SER A 121 -37.02 -13.99 -34.13
C SER A 121 -37.40 -15.13 -35.07
N GLU A 122 -37.82 -14.79 -36.29
CA GLU A 122 -38.31 -15.73 -37.32
C GLU A 122 -37.35 -16.89 -37.65
N ASN A 123 -36.06 -16.79 -37.27
CA ASN A 123 -35.02 -17.76 -37.58
C ASN A 123 -34.45 -18.50 -36.34
N VAL A 124 -35.07 -18.36 -35.16
CA VAL A 124 -34.64 -19.07 -33.95
C VAL A 124 -35.71 -20.10 -33.59
N PHE A 125 -35.39 -21.37 -33.85
CA PHE A 125 -36.23 -22.50 -33.51
C PHE A 125 -35.74 -23.14 -32.21
N ASP A 126 -36.67 -23.36 -31.28
CA ASP A 126 -36.38 -24.08 -30.04
C ASP A 126 -36.09 -25.56 -30.37
N CYS A 127 -35.02 -26.12 -29.79
CA CYS A 127 -34.67 -27.53 -29.94
C CYS A 127 -35.70 -28.48 -29.30
N CYS A 128 -36.59 -27.96 -28.46
CA CYS A 128 -37.71 -28.71 -27.89
C CYS A 128 -38.93 -28.80 -28.83
N ASN A 129 -38.97 -28.05 -29.94
CA ASN A 129 -40.10 -28.04 -30.87
C ASN A 129 -39.88 -29.01 -32.05
N LEU A 130 -40.01 -30.31 -31.79
CA LEU A 130 -39.72 -31.42 -32.73
C LEU A 130 -40.33 -31.32 -34.16
N PRO A 131 -41.56 -30.83 -34.39
CA PRO A 131 -42.17 -30.84 -35.74
C PRO A 131 -41.48 -29.92 -36.75
N GLU A 132 -40.77 -28.88 -36.29
CA GLU A 132 -40.09 -27.91 -37.17
C GLU A 132 -38.72 -28.41 -37.62
N TRP A 133 -38.09 -29.30 -36.84
CA TRP A 133 -36.79 -29.92 -37.14
C TRP A 133 -36.86 -30.99 -38.23
N GLU A 134 -38.00 -31.69 -38.40
CA GLU A 134 -38.18 -32.67 -39.48
C GLU A 134 -38.17 -32.01 -40.87
N LYS A 135 -38.68 -30.78 -40.99
CA LYS A 135 -38.71 -30.04 -42.27
C LYS A 135 -37.31 -29.63 -42.75
N VAL A 136 -36.39 -29.36 -41.84
CA VAL A 136 -35.00 -28.96 -42.16
C VAL A 136 -34.18 -30.14 -42.67
N GLN A 137 -34.48 -31.37 -42.23
CA GLN A 137 -33.73 -32.57 -42.64
C GLN A 137 -34.13 -33.14 -44.00
N THR A 138 -35.28 -32.73 -44.56
CA THR A 138 -35.79 -33.29 -45.83
C THR A 138 -35.48 -32.43 -47.06
N ALA A 139 -34.75 -31.32 -46.89
CA ALA A 139 -34.40 -30.38 -47.96
C ALA A 139 -32.92 -30.49 -48.39
N ALA A 140 -32.43 -31.73 -48.58
CA ALA A 140 -31.13 -32.06 -49.16
C ALA A 140 -31.28 -32.95 -50.40
#